data_AF-A0AAW5QHC3-F1
#
_entry.id   AF-A0AAW5QHC3-F1
#
_cell.length_a   1.000
_cell.length_b   1.000
_cell.length_c   1.000
_cell.angle_alpha   90.00
_cell.angle_beta   90.00
_cell.angle_gamma   90.00
#
_symmetry.space_group_name_H-M   'P 1'
#
loop_
_entity.id
_entity.type
_entity.pdbx_description
1 polymer ?
#
loop_
_entity_poly.entity_id
_entity_poly.type
_entity_poly.pdbx_seq_one_letter_code
_entity_poly.pdbx_strand_id
1 'polypeptide(L)'
;MAYQVALSFEDGVTRFIKVNPNETVADASYKARINIPLDCRDGACGTCKAFCESGSYDGGDYIEDALTDEEAEQGYCLPCQMMPESDLVVQIASTSDVAKTAAASYSATITDLRRYSESVVGFTVEIDNRDDLVFLPGQYVNIGVPGSDDGTGKPATRSYSFSTGPHENSLAFLVKITEDGLMSEYLRDRAQVGDTLEFTGPFGSFFLRERKRPSLLLAGGTGLAPLLSILSKIEADGSDQPVHLIYGVTFDHDLVELDALEEYTKRLPNFTFDYCVADEASSAPNKGYVTGLFEPSHLNDGDVDIYLCGPPPMVEAVRNHLSENGIEPTNFYFEKFNTSATPGGATAPAATDAEKAAAEKAAAETGRPVVLENPEPGNYEIGEEHPPVAESDEQFDARMALELGVVELTIGRLTPEQLVEFRILAEASGASVEGDHFTDAAAFTDTNAAFHEFLFRCCTNPVLLEAYNKLEVTRLMKQVLRDAQWIEEHIVDEHLQLVEAFEKGDKAAARDLIVVHSQHAKETMRRAIASGAPAGVSS
;
A
#
# COMPACT_ATOMS: atom_id res chain seq x y z
N MET A 1 -19.08 20.50 21.81
CA MET A 1 -18.23 21.69 22.06
C MET A 1 -17.10 21.64 21.05
N ALA A 2 -16.49 22.77 20.65
CA ALA A 2 -15.33 22.71 19.75
C ALA A 2 -14.07 22.31 20.54
N TYR A 3 -13.21 21.51 19.93
CA TYR A 3 -11.96 21.04 20.50
C TYR A 3 -10.78 21.89 20.01
N GLN A 4 -9.75 22.00 20.82
CA GLN A 4 -8.51 22.69 20.50
C GLN A 4 -7.50 21.66 20.01
N VAL A 5 -7.04 21.81 18.76
CA VAL A 5 -6.00 20.92 18.18
C VAL A 5 -4.72 21.71 17.96
N ALA A 6 -3.62 21.21 18.51
CA ALA A 6 -2.28 21.71 18.29
C ALA A 6 -1.63 20.94 17.13
N LEU A 7 -1.31 21.64 16.04
CA LEU A 7 -0.58 21.12 14.89
C LEU A 7 0.91 21.46 15.07
N SER A 8 1.73 20.48 15.39
CA SER A 8 3.18 20.61 15.55
C SER A 8 3.89 20.26 14.25
N PHE A 9 4.68 21.19 13.71
CA PHE A 9 5.40 21.03 12.44
C PHE A 9 6.88 20.70 12.67
N GLU A 10 7.53 20.14 11.66
CA GLU A 10 8.94 19.69 11.75
C GLU A 10 9.95 20.84 11.96
N ASP A 11 9.57 22.07 11.62
CA ASP A 11 10.36 23.28 11.88
C ASP A 11 10.24 23.79 13.33
N GLY A 12 9.58 23.00 14.20
CA GLY A 12 9.37 23.30 15.63
C GLY A 12 8.27 24.33 15.88
N VAL A 13 7.55 24.77 14.85
CA VAL A 13 6.42 25.69 15.01
C VAL A 13 5.16 24.90 15.36
N THR A 14 4.41 25.37 16.35
CA THR A 14 3.06 24.84 16.67
C THR A 14 1.99 25.85 16.30
N ARG A 15 0.93 25.38 15.63
CA ARG A 15 -0.27 26.18 15.33
C ARG A 15 -1.48 25.58 16.03
N PHE A 16 -2.39 26.43 16.47
CA PHE A 16 -3.60 26.00 17.15
C PHE A 16 -4.83 26.26 16.27
N ILE A 17 -5.63 25.23 16.05
CA ILE A 17 -6.91 25.32 15.33
C ILE A 17 -8.05 24.89 16.25
N LYS A 18 -9.27 25.36 15.93
CA LYS A 18 -10.49 24.91 16.59
C LYS A 18 -11.25 23.99 15.64
N VAL A 19 -11.60 22.81 16.12
CA VAL A 19 -12.29 21.77 15.34
C VAL A 19 -13.67 21.54 15.93
N ASN A 20 -14.71 21.55 15.11
CA ASN A 20 -16.06 21.22 15.56
C ASN A 20 -16.27 19.69 15.63
N PRO A 21 -17.20 19.17 16.45
CA PRO A 21 -17.41 17.72 16.62
C PRO A 21 -17.71 16.90 15.36
N ASN A 22 -18.13 17.55 14.26
CA ASN A 22 -18.46 16.89 12.98
C ASN A 22 -17.60 17.48 11.84
N GLU A 23 -16.39 17.91 12.15
CA GLU A 23 -15.44 18.50 11.22
C GLU A 23 -14.11 17.75 11.38
N THR A 24 -13.49 17.36 10.27
CA THR A 24 -12.20 16.66 10.32
C THR A 24 -11.09 17.64 10.67
N VAL A 25 -9.98 17.13 11.22
CA VAL A 25 -8.80 17.95 11.52
C VAL A 25 -8.27 18.64 10.27
N ALA A 26 -8.27 17.94 9.12
CA ALA A 26 -7.84 18.51 7.85
C ALA A 26 -8.75 19.68 7.40
N ASP A 27 -10.07 19.53 7.44
CA ASP A 27 -10.98 20.60 7.02
C ASP A 27 -10.87 21.83 7.91
N ALA A 28 -10.79 21.63 9.23
CA ALA A 28 -10.57 22.73 10.17
C ALA A 28 -9.20 23.42 9.94
N SER A 29 -8.16 22.65 9.62
CA SER A 29 -6.83 23.18 9.30
C SER A 29 -6.86 24.07 8.04
N TYR A 30 -7.46 23.57 6.95
CA TYR A 30 -7.58 24.33 5.70
C TYR A 30 -8.45 25.59 5.87
N LYS A 31 -9.53 25.51 6.65
CA LYS A 31 -10.36 26.66 7.01
C LYS A 31 -9.60 27.71 7.82
N ALA A 32 -8.65 27.27 8.64
CA ALA A 32 -7.71 28.15 9.35
C ALA A 32 -6.55 28.65 8.47
N ARG A 33 -6.53 28.31 7.18
CA ARG A 33 -5.46 28.61 6.20
C ARG A 33 -4.12 28.01 6.60
N ILE A 34 -4.17 26.79 7.14
CA ILE A 34 -3.03 25.95 7.44
C ILE A 34 -3.19 24.70 6.58
N ASN A 35 -2.51 24.68 5.44
CA ASN A 35 -2.62 23.64 4.44
C ASN A 35 -1.65 22.50 4.78
N ILE A 36 -2.03 21.68 5.76
CA ILE A 36 -1.30 20.43 6.05
C ILE A 36 -1.30 19.52 4.80
N PRO A 37 -0.35 18.58 4.66
CA PRO A 37 -0.35 17.63 3.55
C PRO A 37 -1.72 16.96 3.39
N LEU A 38 -2.29 17.01 2.19
CA LEU A 38 -3.62 16.48 1.89
C LEU A 38 -3.80 16.36 0.38
N ASP A 39 -4.43 15.27 -0.08
CA ASP A 39 -4.83 15.08 -1.48
C ASP A 39 -6.28 14.55 -1.59
N CYS A 40 -6.49 13.23 -1.47
CA CYS A 40 -7.78 12.61 -1.81
C CYS A 40 -8.95 12.95 -0.88
N ARG A 41 -8.66 13.29 0.40
CA ARG A 41 -9.64 13.50 1.48
C ARG A 41 -10.52 12.29 1.84
N ASP A 42 -10.20 11.11 1.34
CA ASP A 42 -11.06 9.91 1.41
C ASP A 42 -10.36 8.71 2.07
N GLY A 43 -9.30 8.95 2.85
CA GLY A 43 -8.59 7.87 3.53
C GLY A 43 -7.87 6.89 2.60
N ALA A 44 -7.63 7.26 1.33
CA ALA A 44 -7.10 6.36 0.30
C ALA A 44 -5.63 6.60 -0.08
N CYS A 45 -5.17 7.86 -0.09
CA CYS A 45 -3.83 8.20 -0.62
C CYS A 45 -2.71 8.17 0.41
N GLY A 46 -3.01 8.20 1.71
CA GLY A 46 -2.00 8.32 2.78
C GLY A 46 -1.29 9.68 2.88
N THR A 47 -1.43 10.61 1.93
CA THR A 47 -0.71 11.91 1.91
C THR A 47 -0.85 12.72 3.19
N CYS A 48 -2.00 12.65 3.87
CA CYS A 48 -2.22 13.40 5.11
C CYS A 48 -1.62 12.75 6.37
N LYS A 49 -1.03 11.55 6.28
CA LYS A 49 -0.56 10.79 7.44
C LYS A 49 0.24 11.66 8.40
N ALA A 50 -0.17 11.61 9.66
CA ALA A 50 0.33 12.39 10.77
C ALA A 50 0.47 11.49 11.99
N PHE A 51 1.07 11.99 13.07
CA PHE A 51 1.19 11.26 14.33
C PHE A 51 0.42 11.99 15.44
N CYS A 52 -0.49 11.29 16.12
CA CYS A 52 -1.24 11.85 17.24
C CYS A 52 -0.49 11.61 18.55
N GLU A 53 0.14 12.67 19.07
CA GLU A 53 0.94 12.61 20.30
C GLU A 53 0.06 12.54 21.56
N SER A 54 -1.13 13.15 21.54
CA SER A 54 -2.06 13.07 22.65
C SER A 54 -3.50 13.40 22.27
N GLY A 55 -4.43 12.86 23.06
CA GLY A 55 -5.88 13.06 22.95
C GLY A 55 -6.59 11.87 22.28
N SER A 56 -7.91 11.86 22.36
CA SER A 56 -8.81 10.88 21.75
C SER A 56 -9.54 11.43 20.53
N TYR A 57 -9.73 10.58 19.53
CA TYR A 57 -10.35 10.90 18.25
C TYR A 57 -11.02 9.66 17.66
N ASP A 58 -12.00 9.89 16.79
CA ASP A 58 -12.49 8.92 15.83
C ASP A 58 -11.58 8.99 14.59
N GLY A 59 -11.03 7.83 14.18
CA GLY A 59 -10.11 7.71 13.05
C GLY A 59 -10.78 7.75 11.69
N GLY A 60 -12.10 7.57 11.64
CA GLY A 60 -12.89 7.47 10.41
C GLY A 60 -12.55 6.24 9.55
N ASP A 61 -12.97 6.27 8.28
CA ASP A 61 -12.78 5.15 7.35
C ASP A 61 -11.54 5.38 6.48
N TYR A 62 -10.67 4.37 6.39
CA TYR A 62 -9.49 4.40 5.51
C TYR A 62 -9.14 2.99 5.03
N ILE A 63 -8.32 2.90 3.99
CA ILE A 63 -7.81 1.62 3.46
C ILE A 63 -6.37 1.40 3.94
N GLU A 64 -5.94 0.13 4.00
CA GLU A 64 -4.59 -0.25 4.44
C GLU A 64 -3.46 0.43 3.64
N ASP A 65 -3.70 0.73 2.36
CA ASP A 65 -2.73 1.46 1.53
C ASP A 65 -2.40 2.85 2.10
N ALA A 66 -3.35 3.49 2.78
CA ALA A 66 -3.19 4.82 3.35
C ALA A 66 -2.64 4.81 4.77
N LEU A 67 -3.13 3.90 5.62
CA LEU A 67 -2.74 3.72 7.01
C LEU A 67 -3.00 2.26 7.41
N THR A 68 -1.97 1.54 7.83
CA THR A 68 -2.15 0.16 8.32
C THR A 68 -2.63 0.15 9.77
N ASP A 69 -3.22 -0.95 10.21
CA ASP A 69 -3.65 -1.11 11.60
C ASP A 69 -2.48 -1.00 12.58
N GLU A 70 -1.33 -1.58 12.25
CA GLU A 70 -0.10 -1.45 13.03
C GLU A 70 0.34 0.02 13.18
N GLU A 71 0.27 0.82 12.11
CA GLU A 71 0.59 2.25 12.16
C GLU A 71 -0.43 3.00 13.04
N ALA A 72 -1.72 2.66 12.93
CA ALA A 72 -2.77 3.25 13.74
C ALA A 72 -2.58 2.95 15.24
N GLU A 73 -2.25 1.70 15.59
CA GLU A 73 -1.92 1.28 16.95
C GLU A 73 -0.69 1.99 17.52
N GLN A 74 0.29 2.28 16.66
CA GLN A 74 1.47 3.07 17.02
C GLN A 74 1.16 4.56 17.21
N GLY A 75 -0.04 5.03 16.88
CA GLY A 75 -0.48 6.41 17.06
C GLY A 75 -0.43 7.26 15.78
N TYR A 76 -0.17 6.67 14.62
CA TYR A 76 -0.35 7.36 13.35
C TYR A 76 -1.85 7.54 13.04
N CYS A 77 -2.18 8.60 12.32
CA CYS A 77 -3.56 8.94 11.97
C CYS A 77 -3.64 9.63 10.61
N LEU A 78 -4.86 9.68 10.06
CA LEU A 78 -5.17 10.43 8.85
C LEU A 78 -6.05 11.64 9.20
N PRO A 79 -5.49 12.87 9.29
CA PRO A 79 -6.24 14.11 9.56
C PRO A 79 -7.47 14.33 8.67
N CYS A 80 -7.50 13.74 7.46
CA CYS A 80 -8.64 13.84 6.56
C CYS A 80 -9.87 13.03 6.98
N GLN A 81 -9.67 12.03 7.84
CA GLN A 81 -10.72 11.18 8.43
C GLN A 81 -10.86 11.42 9.95
N MET A 82 -9.81 11.96 10.57
CA MET A 82 -9.73 12.23 12.01
C MET A 82 -10.76 13.25 12.50
N MET A 83 -11.69 12.82 13.35
CA MET A 83 -12.65 13.67 14.07
C MET A 83 -12.32 13.70 15.57
N PRO A 84 -11.97 14.87 16.16
CA PRO A 84 -11.55 14.93 17.56
C PRO A 84 -12.69 14.64 18.54
N GLU A 85 -12.39 13.88 19.59
CA GLU A 85 -13.28 13.66 20.75
C GLU A 85 -12.78 14.39 22.01
N SER A 86 -11.57 14.93 21.96
CA SER A 86 -10.94 15.77 22.98
C SER A 86 -9.97 16.76 22.32
N ASP A 87 -9.29 17.58 23.12
CA ASP A 87 -8.19 18.40 22.64
C ASP A 87 -7.03 17.49 22.20
N LEU A 88 -6.40 17.80 21.06
CA LEU A 88 -5.38 16.95 20.44
C LEU A 88 -4.04 17.66 20.28
N VAL A 89 -2.96 16.87 20.24
CA VAL A 89 -1.66 17.28 19.71
C VAL A 89 -1.30 16.36 18.55
N VAL A 90 -1.16 16.92 17.36
CA VAL A 90 -0.91 16.19 16.11
C VAL A 90 0.38 16.70 15.48
N GLN A 91 1.33 15.80 15.26
CA GLN A 91 2.58 16.08 14.56
C GLN A 91 2.37 15.92 13.05
N ILE A 92 2.61 17.00 12.31
CA ILE A 92 2.42 17.08 10.87
C ILE A 92 3.75 16.88 10.17
N ALA A 93 3.80 15.93 9.24
CA ALA A 93 4.96 15.61 8.39
C ALA A 93 5.19 16.70 7.30
N SER A 94 5.33 17.95 7.72
CA SER A 94 5.61 19.12 6.88
C SER A 94 6.17 20.27 7.73
N THR A 95 6.58 21.35 7.07
CA THR A 95 6.99 22.60 7.74
C THR A 95 5.85 23.60 7.76
N SER A 96 5.89 24.53 8.73
CA SER A 96 4.85 25.55 8.85
C SER A 96 4.86 26.58 7.73
N ASP A 97 5.98 26.73 7.02
CA ASP A 97 6.10 27.60 5.84
C ASP A 97 5.44 26.97 4.61
N VAL A 98 5.61 25.67 4.41
CA VAL A 98 4.93 24.93 3.34
C VAL A 98 3.43 24.91 3.59
N ALA A 99 3.01 24.76 4.85
CA ALA A 99 1.60 24.82 5.22
C ALA A 99 0.91 26.18 4.96
N LYS A 100 1.65 27.23 4.56
CA LYS A 100 1.07 28.50 4.10
C LYS A 100 0.85 28.54 2.59
N THR A 101 1.47 27.62 1.85
CA THR A 101 1.30 27.49 0.40
C THR A 101 0.06 26.67 0.09
N ALA A 102 -0.67 27.02 -0.96
CA ALA A 102 -1.87 26.30 -1.38
C ALA A 102 -1.64 25.67 -2.74
N ALA A 103 -2.16 24.46 -2.93
CA ALA A 103 -2.21 23.87 -4.27
C ALA A 103 -3.00 24.79 -5.21
N ALA A 104 -2.47 25.01 -6.40
CA ALA A 104 -3.08 25.80 -7.46
C ALA A 104 -3.08 25.02 -8.77
N SER A 105 -3.91 25.45 -9.71
CA SER A 105 -3.97 24.87 -11.05
C SER A 105 -3.09 25.66 -12.01
N TYR A 106 -2.37 24.94 -12.87
CA TYR A 106 -1.43 25.48 -13.84
C TYR A 106 -1.69 24.88 -15.21
N SER A 107 -1.61 25.73 -16.22
CA SER A 107 -1.61 25.33 -17.63
C SER A 107 -0.17 25.22 -18.10
N ALA A 108 0.19 24.06 -18.63
CA ALA A 108 1.56 23.70 -18.97
C ALA A 108 1.65 23.25 -20.42
N THR A 109 2.74 23.58 -21.10
CA THR A 109 2.99 23.15 -22.48
C THR A 109 4.11 22.11 -22.50
N ILE A 110 3.90 20.96 -23.13
CA ILE A 110 4.94 19.95 -23.32
C ILE A 110 6.04 20.53 -24.22
N THR A 111 7.26 20.64 -23.72
CA THR A 111 8.42 21.16 -24.44
C THR A 111 9.40 20.06 -24.86
N ASP A 112 9.43 18.94 -24.15
CA ASP A 112 10.20 17.75 -24.52
C ASP A 112 9.41 16.48 -24.19
N LEU A 113 9.59 15.45 -25.00
CA LEU A 113 8.92 14.15 -24.84
C LEU A 113 9.86 13.03 -25.28
N ARG A 114 10.31 12.23 -24.31
CA ARG A 114 11.24 11.13 -24.50
C ARG A 114 10.59 9.79 -24.14
N ARG A 115 10.35 8.95 -25.14
CA ARG A 115 9.92 7.56 -24.97
C ARG A 115 11.17 6.70 -24.79
N TYR A 116 11.54 6.41 -23.55
CA TYR A 116 12.75 5.64 -23.23
C TYR A 116 12.63 4.19 -23.71
N SER A 117 11.46 3.61 -23.50
CA SER A 117 11.10 2.25 -23.86
C SER A 117 9.58 2.14 -24.02
N GLU A 118 9.07 0.93 -24.24
CA GLU A 118 7.62 0.67 -24.26
C GLU A 118 6.97 0.86 -22.88
N SER A 119 7.77 0.79 -21.81
CA SER A 119 7.31 0.82 -20.42
C SER A 119 7.60 2.13 -19.70
N VAL A 120 8.42 3.04 -20.26
CA VAL A 120 8.78 4.31 -19.59
C VAL A 120 8.80 5.49 -20.56
N VAL A 121 8.12 6.57 -20.18
CA VAL A 121 8.12 7.86 -20.87
C VAL A 121 8.52 8.96 -19.91
N GLY A 122 9.49 9.78 -20.32
CA GLY A 122 9.79 11.06 -19.68
C GLY A 122 9.24 12.22 -20.51
N PHE A 123 8.77 13.27 -19.86
CA PHE A 123 8.37 14.49 -20.56
C PHE A 123 8.66 15.73 -19.71
N THR A 124 8.88 16.84 -20.39
CA THR A 124 9.14 18.15 -19.79
C THR A 124 8.06 19.12 -20.21
N VAL A 125 7.63 19.96 -19.27
CA VAL A 125 6.67 21.03 -19.50
C VAL A 125 7.20 22.37 -19.02
N GLU A 126 6.69 23.44 -19.63
CA GLU A 126 6.86 24.82 -19.15
C GLU A 126 5.51 25.41 -18.77
N ILE A 127 5.51 26.30 -17.76
CA ILE A 127 4.35 27.06 -17.30
C ILE A 127 4.68 28.55 -17.33
N ASP A 128 3.73 29.39 -17.75
CA ASP A 128 3.94 30.83 -17.87
C ASP A 128 4.19 31.51 -16.51
N ASN A 129 3.53 31.01 -15.46
CA ASN A 129 3.60 31.56 -14.11
C ASN A 129 4.49 30.71 -13.18
N ARG A 130 5.68 30.34 -13.66
CA ARG A 130 6.60 29.43 -12.95
C ARG A 130 6.94 29.87 -11.53
N ASP A 131 7.09 31.17 -11.29
CA ASP A 131 7.42 31.73 -9.97
C ASP A 131 6.31 31.51 -8.92
N ASP A 132 5.06 31.28 -9.36
CA ASP A 132 3.94 31.02 -8.46
C ASP A 132 3.96 29.58 -7.92
N LEU A 133 4.59 28.64 -8.66
CA LEU A 133 4.71 27.25 -8.27
C LEU A 133 5.90 27.03 -7.34
N VAL A 134 5.63 27.09 -6.04
CA VAL A 134 6.58 26.72 -5.00
C VAL A 134 6.30 25.30 -4.55
N PHE A 135 7.28 24.40 -4.71
CA PHE A 135 7.19 23.01 -4.25
C PHE A 135 8.49 22.58 -3.55
N LEU A 136 8.40 21.52 -2.75
CA LEU A 136 9.54 20.87 -2.12
C LEU A 136 10.00 19.67 -2.96
N PRO A 137 11.31 19.42 -3.07
CA PRO A 137 11.82 18.34 -3.92
C PRO A 137 11.36 16.97 -3.38
N GLY A 138 10.63 16.23 -4.21
CA GLY A 138 9.94 14.99 -3.85
C GLY A 138 8.42 15.04 -4.00
N GLN A 139 7.85 16.25 -3.99
CA GLN A 139 6.41 16.47 -4.18
C GLN A 139 5.93 16.13 -5.61
N TYR A 140 4.60 16.03 -5.74
CA TYR A 140 3.94 15.69 -7.00
C TYR A 140 2.82 16.66 -7.36
N VAL A 141 2.28 16.50 -8.57
CA VAL A 141 1.07 17.18 -9.06
C VAL A 141 0.08 16.16 -9.61
N ASN A 142 -1.19 16.53 -9.60
CA ASN A 142 -2.25 15.76 -10.26
C ASN A 142 -2.46 16.35 -11.67
N ILE A 143 -2.05 15.60 -12.70
CA ILE A 143 -2.14 15.99 -14.11
C ILE A 143 -3.44 15.45 -14.70
N GLY A 144 -4.23 16.33 -15.32
CA GLY A 144 -5.44 15.94 -16.06
C GLY A 144 -5.08 15.19 -17.35
N VAL A 145 -5.68 14.02 -17.55
CA VAL A 145 -5.43 13.17 -18.72
C VAL A 145 -6.20 13.72 -19.93
N PRO A 146 -5.52 14.17 -21.00
CA PRO A 146 -6.18 14.77 -22.14
C PRO A 146 -7.16 13.82 -22.83
N GLY A 147 -8.42 14.26 -22.99
CA GLY A 147 -9.48 13.49 -23.64
C GLY A 147 -10.14 12.43 -22.76
N SER A 148 -9.85 12.41 -21.46
CA SER A 148 -10.55 11.55 -20.48
C SER A 148 -11.72 12.29 -19.80
N ASP A 149 -12.59 11.52 -19.13
CA ASP A 149 -13.67 12.03 -18.28
C ASP A 149 -13.71 11.19 -16.98
N ASP A 150 -13.82 11.84 -15.82
CA ASP A 150 -13.92 11.23 -14.50
C ASP A 150 -15.36 10.84 -14.11
N GLY A 151 -16.32 10.99 -15.02
CA GLY A 151 -17.75 10.79 -14.79
C GLY A 151 -18.47 12.03 -14.26
N THR A 152 -17.75 13.12 -13.98
CA THR A 152 -18.28 14.40 -13.52
C THR A 152 -18.18 15.51 -14.60
N GLY A 153 -17.69 15.16 -15.79
CA GLY A 153 -17.42 16.12 -16.86
C GLY A 153 -16.08 16.84 -16.72
N LYS A 154 -15.18 16.33 -15.88
CA LYS A 154 -13.79 16.81 -15.73
C LYS A 154 -12.82 15.74 -16.23
N PRO A 155 -11.61 16.11 -16.66
CA PRO A 155 -10.58 15.12 -16.99
C PRO A 155 -10.25 14.26 -15.77
N ALA A 156 -10.13 12.95 -15.97
CA ALA A 156 -9.52 12.07 -14.98
C ALA A 156 -8.10 12.56 -14.70
N THR A 157 -7.65 12.48 -13.45
CA THR A 157 -6.32 12.95 -13.05
C THR A 157 -5.42 11.79 -12.63
N ARG A 158 -4.11 11.98 -12.77
CA ARG A 158 -3.08 11.05 -12.28
C ARG A 158 -1.95 11.81 -11.62
N SER A 159 -1.45 11.27 -10.52
CA SER A 159 -0.39 11.86 -9.71
C SER A 159 0.98 11.56 -10.31
N TYR A 160 1.80 12.59 -10.50
CA TYR A 160 3.17 12.47 -11.00
C TYR A 160 4.13 13.37 -10.23
N SER A 161 5.17 12.76 -9.65
CA SER A 161 6.24 13.47 -8.96
C SER A 161 7.10 14.25 -9.93
N PHE A 162 7.53 15.45 -9.51
CA PHE A 162 8.53 16.20 -10.25
C PHE A 162 9.85 15.43 -10.28
N SER A 163 10.51 15.41 -11.44
CA SER A 163 11.90 14.94 -11.59
C SER A 163 12.93 16.05 -11.70
N THR A 164 12.49 17.32 -11.75
CA THR A 164 13.37 18.51 -11.69
C THR A 164 13.34 19.15 -10.30
N GLY A 165 14.39 19.90 -9.98
CA GLY A 165 14.48 20.68 -8.75
C GLY A 165 13.58 21.91 -8.76
N PRO A 166 13.19 22.43 -7.59
CA PRO A 166 12.28 23.57 -7.46
C PRO A 166 12.86 24.91 -7.96
N HIS A 167 14.17 24.96 -8.20
CA HIS A 167 14.85 26.14 -8.75
C HIS A 167 14.92 26.14 -10.28
N GLU A 168 14.51 25.05 -10.93
CA GLU A 168 14.55 24.91 -12.39
C GLU A 168 13.32 25.54 -13.06
N ASN A 169 13.51 26.13 -14.24
CA ASN A 169 12.44 26.80 -14.98
C ASN A 169 11.42 25.81 -15.56
N SER A 170 11.90 24.64 -15.99
CA SER A 170 11.08 23.57 -16.58
C SER A 170 10.75 22.50 -15.56
N LEU A 171 9.60 21.86 -15.73
CA LEU A 171 9.11 20.79 -14.88
C LEU A 171 9.17 19.48 -15.66
N ALA A 172 9.93 18.50 -15.19
CA ALA A 172 9.97 17.18 -15.83
C ALA A 172 9.30 16.11 -14.98
N PHE A 173 8.88 15.04 -15.66
CA PHE A 173 8.17 13.90 -15.08
C PHE A 173 8.69 12.61 -15.71
N LEU A 174 8.63 11.51 -14.95
CA LEU A 174 8.94 10.17 -15.42
C LEU A 174 7.76 9.24 -15.13
N VAL A 175 7.25 8.58 -16.16
CA VAL A 175 5.99 7.84 -16.10
C VAL A 175 6.19 6.40 -16.56
N LYS A 176 5.79 5.45 -15.70
CA LYS A 176 5.64 4.05 -16.07
C LYS A 176 4.38 3.92 -16.94
N ILE A 177 4.55 3.35 -18.12
CA ILE A 177 3.47 3.00 -19.03
C ILE A 177 2.92 1.65 -18.60
N THR A 178 1.64 1.66 -18.25
CA THR A 178 0.84 0.46 -17.96
C THR A 178 -0.09 0.14 -19.12
N GLU A 179 -0.42 -1.14 -19.28
CA GLU A 179 -1.52 -1.56 -20.15
C GLU A 179 -2.83 -0.95 -19.62
N ASP A 180 -3.71 -0.52 -20.53
CA ASP A 180 -5.01 0.13 -20.26
C ASP A 180 -4.99 1.39 -19.37
N GLY A 181 -3.82 1.97 -19.09
CA GLY A 181 -3.71 3.21 -18.34
C GLY A 181 -4.12 4.42 -19.18
N LEU A 182 -5.07 5.23 -18.70
CA LEU A 182 -5.55 6.43 -19.43
C LEU A 182 -4.42 7.40 -19.81
N MET A 183 -3.54 7.73 -18.86
CA MET A 183 -2.37 8.57 -19.14
C MET A 183 -1.34 7.81 -19.97
N SER A 184 -1.16 6.51 -19.72
CA SER A 184 -0.25 5.64 -20.46
C SER A 184 -0.57 5.63 -21.95
N GLU A 185 -1.85 5.52 -22.32
CA GLU A 185 -2.34 5.60 -23.69
C GLU A 185 -2.08 6.98 -24.31
N TYR A 186 -2.39 8.05 -23.58
CA TYR A 186 -2.10 9.41 -24.06
C TYR A 186 -0.60 9.59 -24.35
N LEU A 187 0.27 9.31 -23.38
CA LEU A 187 1.72 9.51 -23.51
C LEU A 187 2.34 8.64 -24.60
N ARG A 188 1.93 7.38 -24.70
CA ARG A 188 2.44 6.43 -25.69
C ARG A 188 2.00 6.83 -27.09
N ASP A 189 0.70 7.05 -27.30
CA ASP A 189 0.08 7.02 -28.63
C ASP A 189 -0.30 8.41 -29.17
N ARG A 190 -0.54 9.40 -28.30
CA ARG A 190 -1.13 10.70 -28.68
C ARG A 190 -0.27 11.91 -28.37
N ALA A 191 0.50 11.90 -27.29
CA ALA A 191 1.21 13.05 -26.78
C ALA A 191 2.29 13.57 -27.75
N GLN A 192 2.33 14.89 -27.91
CA GLN A 192 3.28 15.60 -28.76
C GLN A 192 3.81 16.86 -28.08
N VAL A 193 5.02 17.28 -28.47
CA VAL A 193 5.56 18.60 -28.08
C VAL A 193 4.62 19.68 -28.61
N GLY A 194 4.27 20.63 -27.73
CA GLY A 194 3.28 21.68 -27.98
C GLY A 194 1.90 21.38 -27.41
N ASP A 195 1.62 20.15 -26.95
CA ASP A 195 0.37 19.85 -26.26
C ASP A 195 0.26 20.61 -24.94
N THR A 196 -0.96 21.02 -24.60
CA THR A 196 -1.29 21.64 -23.30
C THR A 196 -1.79 20.59 -22.32
N LEU A 197 -1.23 20.61 -21.11
CA LEU A 197 -1.65 19.84 -19.95
C LEU A 197 -2.11 20.78 -18.85
N GLU A 198 -3.15 20.39 -18.12
CA GLU A 198 -3.55 21.07 -16.90
C GLU A 198 -3.14 20.20 -15.70
N PHE A 199 -2.50 20.80 -14.70
CA PHE A 199 -2.19 20.09 -13.46
C PHE A 199 -2.52 20.92 -12.23
N THR A 200 -2.71 20.26 -11.09
CA THR A 200 -2.92 20.90 -9.79
C THR A 200 -1.88 20.42 -8.79
N GLY A 201 -1.36 21.33 -7.96
CA GLY A 201 -0.45 21.01 -6.86
C GLY A 201 0.37 22.21 -6.39
N PRO A 202 1.47 21.98 -5.64
CA PRO A 202 2.03 20.66 -5.32
C PRO A 202 1.27 19.93 -4.21
N PHE A 203 1.48 18.62 -4.15
CA PHE A 203 0.98 17.71 -3.12
C PHE A 203 2.12 16.81 -2.62
N GLY A 204 1.87 16.04 -1.56
CA GLY A 204 2.82 15.07 -1.00
C GLY A 204 3.54 15.54 0.26
N SER A 205 3.77 14.59 1.17
CA SER A 205 4.58 14.73 2.39
C SER A 205 5.99 14.12 2.24
N PHE A 206 6.23 13.37 1.17
CA PHE A 206 7.55 12.92 0.76
C PHE A 206 8.35 14.05 0.12
N PHE A 207 9.33 14.57 0.85
CA PHE A 207 10.22 15.62 0.35
C PHE A 207 11.55 15.66 1.12
N LEU A 208 12.59 16.26 0.52
CA LEU A 208 13.88 16.42 1.17
C LEU A 208 13.77 17.26 2.46
N ARG A 209 14.16 16.68 3.59
CA ARG A 209 14.29 17.41 4.86
C ARG A 209 15.65 18.12 4.92
N GLU A 210 15.80 19.00 5.91
CA GLU A 210 17.08 19.64 6.19
C GLU A 210 18.15 18.56 6.44
N ARG A 211 19.21 18.55 5.62
CA ARG A 211 20.23 17.50 5.66
C ARG A 211 21.20 17.73 6.81
N LYS A 212 21.08 16.92 7.86
CA LYS A 212 21.94 16.95 9.06
C LYS A 212 22.90 15.76 9.17
N ARG A 213 22.70 14.75 8.32
CA ARG A 213 23.40 13.45 8.33
C ARG A 213 23.43 12.84 6.92
N PRO A 214 24.13 11.71 6.70
CA PRO A 214 24.10 10.99 5.42
C PRO A 214 22.68 10.61 4.99
N SER A 215 22.48 10.48 3.67
CA SER A 215 21.18 10.09 3.11
C SER A 215 21.31 8.86 2.20
N LEU A 216 20.39 7.90 2.36
CA LEU A 216 20.25 6.76 1.46
C LEU A 216 18.95 6.92 0.65
N LEU A 217 19.09 7.03 -0.66
CA LEU A 217 17.99 7.19 -1.61
C LEU A 217 17.71 5.84 -2.27
N LEU A 218 16.47 5.36 -2.24
CA LEU A 218 16.07 4.08 -2.80
C LEU A 218 14.96 4.29 -3.83
N ALA A 219 15.21 3.94 -5.09
CA ALA A 219 14.25 4.10 -6.19
C ALA A 219 13.83 2.75 -6.77
N GLY A 220 12.53 2.57 -6.99
CA GLY A 220 11.96 1.47 -7.77
C GLY A 220 11.30 1.97 -9.05
N GLY A 221 11.85 1.60 -10.22
CA GLY A 221 11.31 2.03 -11.52
C GLY A 221 11.19 3.56 -11.61
N THR A 222 10.01 4.07 -11.97
CA THR A 222 9.80 5.51 -12.07
C THR A 222 9.73 6.25 -10.73
N GLY A 223 9.82 5.54 -9.60
CA GLY A 223 10.12 6.13 -8.28
C GLY A 223 11.46 6.87 -8.24
N LEU A 224 12.28 6.76 -9.29
CA LEU A 224 13.45 7.61 -9.51
C LEU A 224 13.10 9.10 -9.65
N ALA A 225 11.91 9.46 -10.16
CA ALA A 225 11.51 10.86 -10.39
C ALA A 225 11.70 11.77 -9.17
N PRO A 226 11.02 11.54 -8.03
CA PRO A 226 11.18 12.44 -6.88
C PRO A 226 12.62 12.46 -6.35
N LEU A 227 13.39 11.38 -6.51
CA LEU A 227 14.79 11.34 -6.07
C LEU A 227 15.71 12.18 -6.97
N LEU A 228 15.42 12.31 -8.26
CA LEU A 228 16.11 13.27 -9.14
C LEU A 228 15.84 14.71 -8.73
N SER A 229 14.59 15.03 -8.32
CA SER A 229 14.25 16.34 -7.76
C SER A 229 15.02 16.63 -6.46
N ILE A 230 15.14 15.61 -5.59
CA ILE A 230 15.95 15.67 -4.37
C ILE A 230 17.43 15.92 -4.71
N LEU A 231 18.03 15.15 -5.62
CA LEU A 231 19.43 15.33 -6.03
C LEU A 231 19.69 16.72 -6.62
N SER A 232 18.78 17.23 -7.46
CA SER A 232 18.84 18.59 -8.00
C SER A 232 18.87 19.64 -6.88
N LYS A 233 18.05 19.48 -5.82
CA LYS A 233 18.11 20.39 -4.67
C LYS A 233 19.40 20.27 -3.86
N ILE A 234 19.89 19.05 -3.62
CA ILE A 234 21.15 18.81 -2.90
C ILE A 234 22.32 19.49 -3.61
N GLU A 235 22.34 19.41 -4.94
CA GLU A 235 23.33 20.11 -5.75
C GLU A 235 23.25 21.62 -5.62
N ALA A 236 22.05 22.19 -5.76
CA ALA A 236 21.86 23.63 -5.72
C ALA A 236 22.23 24.26 -4.36
N ASP A 237 21.93 23.57 -3.27
CA ASP A 237 22.28 24.04 -1.92
C ASP A 237 23.76 23.83 -1.59
N GLY A 238 24.36 22.81 -2.21
CA GLY A 238 25.64 22.26 -1.78
C GLY A 238 25.51 21.51 -0.45
N SER A 239 26.28 20.44 -0.29
CA SER A 239 26.33 19.74 0.99
C SER A 239 27.62 18.97 1.16
N ASP A 240 28.06 18.84 2.40
CA ASP A 240 29.17 18.00 2.86
C ASP A 240 28.71 16.59 3.26
N GLN A 241 27.41 16.37 3.47
CA GLN A 241 26.87 15.08 3.90
C GLN A 241 26.83 14.07 2.75
N PRO A 242 27.34 12.84 2.92
CA PRO A 242 27.24 11.78 1.91
C PRO A 242 25.81 11.51 1.46
N VAL A 243 25.64 11.20 0.18
CA VAL A 243 24.37 10.71 -0.36
C VAL A 243 24.64 9.53 -1.29
N HIS A 244 23.94 8.42 -1.05
CA HIS A 244 24.03 7.23 -1.88
C HIS A 244 22.64 6.89 -2.45
N LEU A 245 22.55 6.58 -3.74
CA LEU A 245 21.32 6.14 -4.40
C LEU A 245 21.44 4.67 -4.81
N ILE A 246 20.44 3.85 -4.48
CA ILE A 246 20.28 2.51 -5.05
C ILE A 246 19.03 2.50 -5.92
N TYR A 247 19.21 2.27 -7.23
CA TYR A 247 18.13 2.27 -8.22
C TYR A 247 17.80 0.85 -8.72
N GLY A 248 16.63 0.33 -8.35
CA GLY A 248 16.17 -0.99 -8.77
C GLY A 248 15.10 -0.93 -9.87
N VAL A 249 15.20 -1.82 -10.84
CA VAL A 249 14.16 -2.04 -11.87
C VAL A 249 13.93 -3.52 -12.14
N THR A 250 12.83 -3.85 -12.82
CA THR A 250 12.52 -5.24 -13.19
C THR A 250 13.32 -5.68 -14.42
N PHE A 251 13.31 -4.89 -15.49
CA PHE A 251 13.95 -5.23 -16.77
C PHE A 251 14.96 -4.18 -17.22
N ASP A 252 15.93 -4.56 -18.06
CA ASP A 252 16.97 -3.64 -18.58
C ASP A 252 16.40 -2.38 -19.25
N HIS A 253 15.27 -2.52 -19.95
CA HIS A 253 14.63 -1.40 -20.67
C HIS A 253 13.88 -0.43 -19.75
N ASP A 254 13.78 -0.73 -18.45
CA ASP A 254 13.26 0.18 -17.43
C ASP A 254 14.37 1.06 -16.82
N LEU A 255 15.66 0.75 -17.08
CA LEU A 255 16.77 1.61 -16.68
C LEU A 255 16.77 2.91 -17.49
N VAL A 256 16.47 4.01 -16.83
CA VAL A 256 16.38 5.35 -17.41
C VAL A 256 17.18 6.33 -16.57
N GLU A 257 17.53 7.48 -17.16
CA GLU A 257 18.26 8.57 -16.48
C GLU A 257 19.64 8.20 -15.91
N LEU A 258 20.23 7.05 -16.30
CA LEU A 258 21.58 6.67 -15.87
C LEU A 258 22.64 7.71 -16.25
N ASP A 259 22.53 8.30 -17.44
CA ASP A 259 23.42 9.40 -17.88
C ASP A 259 23.28 10.63 -16.96
N ALA A 260 22.07 10.95 -16.51
CA ALA A 260 21.84 12.07 -15.59
C ALA A 260 22.44 11.78 -14.21
N LEU A 261 22.31 10.55 -13.72
CA LEU A 261 22.96 10.11 -12.47
C LEU A 261 24.48 10.19 -12.56
N GLU A 262 25.08 9.77 -13.68
CA GLU A 262 26.51 9.92 -13.94
C GLU A 262 26.96 11.39 -14.04
N GLU A 263 26.11 12.29 -14.54
CA GLU A 263 26.40 13.73 -14.48
C GLU A 263 26.30 14.29 -13.06
N TYR A 264 25.42 13.75 -12.19
CA TYR A 264 25.40 14.11 -10.78
C TYR A 264 26.68 13.68 -10.06
N THR A 265 27.24 12.48 -10.32
CA THR A 265 28.48 12.03 -9.65
C THR A 265 29.67 12.96 -9.95
N LYS A 266 29.67 13.61 -11.11
CA LYS A 266 30.70 14.59 -11.50
C LYS A 266 30.54 15.94 -10.82
N ARG A 267 29.29 16.34 -10.51
CA ARG A 267 28.95 17.67 -9.96
C ARG A 267 28.82 17.67 -8.44
N LEU A 268 28.48 16.52 -7.85
CA LEU A 268 28.32 16.26 -6.42
C LEU A 268 29.42 15.29 -5.95
N PRO A 269 30.54 15.78 -5.39
CA PRO A 269 31.66 14.92 -4.98
C PRO A 269 31.33 13.87 -3.90
N ASN A 270 30.25 14.08 -3.17
CA ASN A 270 29.72 13.24 -2.09
C ASN A 270 28.51 12.39 -2.52
N PHE A 271 28.20 12.37 -3.82
CA PHE A 271 27.15 11.51 -4.38
C PHE A 271 27.74 10.28 -5.04
N THR A 272 27.14 9.13 -4.74
CA THR A 272 27.41 7.84 -5.39
C THR A 272 26.08 7.16 -5.69
N PHE A 273 26.08 6.26 -6.67
CA PHE A 273 24.91 5.43 -6.91
C PHE A 273 25.28 4.06 -7.43
N ASP A 274 24.41 3.10 -7.14
CA ASP A 274 24.36 1.78 -7.73
C ASP A 274 22.98 1.53 -8.33
N TYR A 275 22.90 0.58 -9.25
CA TYR A 275 21.63 0.11 -9.78
C TYR A 275 21.59 -1.40 -9.88
N CYS A 276 20.39 -1.99 -9.80
CA CYS A 276 20.18 -3.42 -9.99
C CYS A 276 18.98 -3.71 -10.91
N VAL A 277 19.02 -4.88 -11.55
CA VAL A 277 17.93 -5.38 -12.38
C VAL A 277 17.49 -6.74 -11.85
N ALA A 278 16.19 -6.90 -11.58
CA ALA A 278 15.66 -8.13 -10.99
C ALA A 278 15.71 -9.33 -11.97
N ASP A 279 15.50 -9.09 -13.26
CA ASP A 279 15.55 -10.13 -14.29
C ASP A 279 16.92 -10.82 -14.34
N GLU A 280 16.96 -12.13 -14.08
CA GLU A 280 18.17 -12.95 -14.13
C GLU A 280 18.82 -12.95 -15.52
N ALA A 281 18.05 -12.71 -16.59
CA ALA A 281 18.56 -12.61 -17.96
C ALA A 281 19.30 -11.29 -18.23
N SER A 282 19.21 -10.32 -17.33
CA SER A 282 19.86 -9.02 -17.45
C SER A 282 21.38 -9.13 -17.60
N SER A 283 21.96 -8.14 -18.28
CA SER A 283 23.41 -7.91 -18.36
C SER A 283 23.94 -6.90 -17.34
N ALA A 284 23.07 -6.37 -16.46
CA ALA A 284 23.44 -5.40 -15.45
C ALA A 284 24.52 -5.94 -14.49
N PRO A 285 25.43 -5.08 -14.00
CA PRO A 285 26.47 -5.47 -13.05
C PRO A 285 25.90 -6.09 -11.78
N ASN A 286 24.82 -5.50 -11.26
CA ASN A 286 24.11 -6.00 -10.10
C ASN A 286 22.76 -6.57 -10.51
N LYS A 287 22.47 -7.79 -10.05
CA LYS A 287 21.19 -8.47 -10.27
C LYS A 287 20.41 -8.57 -8.96
N GLY A 288 19.10 -8.67 -9.06
CA GLY A 288 18.19 -8.78 -7.92
C GLY A 288 17.60 -7.45 -7.50
N TYR A 289 17.42 -7.27 -6.18
CA TYR A 289 16.65 -6.17 -5.59
C TYR A 289 17.55 -5.21 -4.81
N VAL A 290 17.04 -3.99 -4.56
CA VAL A 290 17.81 -2.92 -3.91
C VAL A 290 18.37 -3.29 -2.54
N THR A 291 17.68 -4.15 -1.78
CA THR A 291 18.11 -4.64 -0.46
C THR A 291 19.40 -5.46 -0.54
N GLY A 292 19.65 -6.13 -1.68
CA GLY A 292 20.89 -6.88 -1.91
C GLY A 292 22.13 -6.01 -2.11
N LEU A 293 21.96 -4.69 -2.28
CA LEU A 293 23.04 -3.71 -2.44
C LEU A 293 23.27 -2.86 -1.20
N PHE A 294 22.67 -3.23 -0.06
CA PHE A 294 22.93 -2.54 1.19
C PHE A 294 24.34 -2.85 1.67
N GLU A 295 25.13 -1.80 1.88
CA GLU A 295 26.40 -1.87 2.58
C GLU A 295 26.27 -1.21 3.96
N PRO A 296 27.01 -1.68 4.99
CA PRO A 296 26.99 -1.04 6.31
C PRO A 296 27.31 0.46 6.28
N SER A 297 28.16 0.88 5.34
CA SER A 297 28.51 2.29 5.08
C SER A 297 27.30 3.14 4.66
N HIS A 298 26.33 2.56 3.95
CA HIS A 298 25.11 3.26 3.51
C HIS A 298 24.14 3.50 4.68
N LEU A 299 24.17 2.62 5.68
CA LEU A 299 23.26 2.63 6.82
C LEU A 299 23.82 3.41 8.02
N ASN A 300 25.14 3.60 8.07
CA ASN A 300 25.84 4.41 9.07
C ASN A 300 25.42 4.07 10.52
N ASP A 301 25.33 2.77 10.84
CA ASP A 301 24.87 2.25 12.15
C ASP A 301 23.52 2.85 12.62
N GLY A 302 22.63 3.22 11.69
CA GLY A 302 21.32 3.83 11.95
C GLY A 302 21.31 5.36 11.89
N ASP A 303 22.46 6.05 11.89
CA ASP A 303 22.54 7.51 11.73
C ASP A 303 22.46 7.92 10.25
N VAL A 304 21.32 7.60 9.62
CA VAL A 304 21.01 7.87 8.21
C VAL A 304 19.57 8.33 8.06
N ASP A 305 19.33 9.23 7.09
CA ASP A 305 17.99 9.53 6.60
C ASP A 305 17.72 8.71 5.33
N ILE A 306 16.75 7.79 5.37
CA ILE A 306 16.36 6.97 4.21
C ILE A 306 15.18 7.61 3.50
N TYR A 307 15.29 7.74 2.17
CA TYR A 307 14.22 8.19 1.27
C TYR A 307 13.91 7.11 0.24
N LEU A 308 12.72 6.53 0.29
CA LEU A 308 12.32 5.40 -0.55
C LEU A 308 11.10 5.74 -1.41
N CYS A 309 11.21 5.63 -2.74
CA CYS A 309 10.06 5.80 -3.63
C CYS A 309 9.98 4.66 -4.64
N GLY A 310 8.82 4.04 -4.76
CA GLY A 310 8.61 2.92 -5.67
C GLY A 310 7.25 2.23 -5.50
N PRO A 311 7.09 1.03 -6.09
CA PRO A 311 5.86 0.26 -5.97
C PRO A 311 5.69 -0.27 -4.53
N PRO A 312 4.46 -0.42 -4.02
CA PRO A 312 4.20 -0.87 -2.64
C PRO A 312 4.97 -2.12 -2.20
N PRO A 313 5.10 -3.20 -3.01
CA PRO A 313 5.86 -4.39 -2.61
C PRO A 313 7.34 -4.11 -2.32
N MET A 314 7.95 -3.14 -3.02
CA MET A 314 9.34 -2.75 -2.75
C MET A 314 9.45 -2.01 -1.42
N VAL A 315 8.48 -1.14 -1.10
CA VAL A 315 8.46 -0.39 0.15
C VAL A 315 8.42 -1.34 1.34
N GLU A 316 7.52 -2.32 1.30
CA GLU A 316 7.42 -3.31 2.38
C GLU A 316 8.64 -4.24 2.45
N ALA A 317 9.19 -4.66 1.32
CA ALA A 317 10.40 -5.49 1.31
C ALA A 317 11.60 -4.80 1.98
N VAL A 318 11.77 -3.48 1.75
CA VAL A 318 12.83 -2.71 2.40
C VAL A 318 12.57 -2.56 3.91
N ARG A 319 11.33 -2.28 4.32
CA ARG A 319 10.97 -2.17 5.75
C ARG A 319 11.22 -3.48 6.49
N ASN A 320 10.79 -4.61 5.92
CA ASN A 320 11.02 -5.94 6.49
C ASN A 320 12.51 -6.25 6.58
N HIS A 321 13.28 -5.96 5.53
CA HIS A 321 14.73 -6.18 5.53
C HIS A 321 15.44 -5.39 6.64
N LEU A 322 15.07 -4.12 6.86
CA LEU A 322 15.65 -3.32 7.95
C LEU A 322 15.30 -3.92 9.32
N SER A 323 14.04 -4.30 9.53
CA SER A 323 13.55 -4.91 10.77
C SER A 323 14.23 -6.25 11.09
N GLU A 324 14.30 -7.16 10.12
CA GLU A 324 14.94 -8.49 10.27
C GLU A 324 16.42 -8.40 10.62
N ASN A 325 17.09 -7.32 10.19
CA ASN A 325 18.50 -7.07 10.48
C ASN A 325 18.73 -6.15 11.69
N GLY A 326 17.67 -5.76 12.40
CA GLY A 326 17.75 -4.91 13.60
C GLY A 326 18.29 -3.51 13.32
N ILE A 327 18.03 -2.96 12.12
CA ILE A 327 18.49 -1.63 11.70
C ILE A 327 17.34 -0.64 11.88
N GLU A 328 17.53 0.32 12.78
CA GLU A 328 16.62 1.44 12.98
C GLU A 328 17.26 2.72 12.41
N PRO A 329 16.86 3.19 11.22
CA PRO A 329 17.34 4.46 10.69
C PRO A 329 16.79 5.63 11.52
N THR A 330 17.54 6.71 11.60
CA THR A 330 17.12 7.92 12.33
C THR A 330 15.85 8.52 11.74
N ASN A 331 15.74 8.51 10.40
CA ASN A 331 14.48 8.82 9.72
C ASN A 331 14.27 7.90 8.52
N PHE A 332 13.01 7.52 8.30
CA PHE A 332 12.59 6.73 7.16
C PHE A 332 11.38 7.39 6.48
N TYR A 333 11.60 7.95 5.29
CA TYR A 333 10.58 8.60 4.49
C TYR A 333 10.27 7.75 3.27
N PHE A 334 9.00 7.55 2.94
CA PHE A 334 8.63 6.79 1.76
C PHE A 334 7.43 7.38 1.01
N GLU A 335 7.35 7.05 -0.28
CA GLU A 335 6.21 7.33 -1.16
C GLU A 335 5.88 6.07 -1.97
N LYS A 336 4.61 5.67 -1.96
CA LYS A 336 4.09 4.50 -2.70
C LYS A 336 3.43 4.94 -3.99
N PHE A 337 3.86 4.41 -5.13
CA PHE A 337 3.21 4.65 -6.42
C PHE A 337 2.13 3.60 -6.64
N ASN A 338 0.91 3.92 -6.22
CA ASN A 338 -0.25 3.07 -6.45
C ASN A 338 -0.74 3.22 -7.90
N THR A 339 -0.93 2.10 -8.59
CA THR A 339 -1.65 2.10 -9.87
C THR A 339 -3.11 2.42 -9.59
N SER A 340 -3.58 3.60 -10.00
CA SER A 340 -5.00 3.95 -9.85
C SER A 340 -5.85 2.97 -10.65
N ALA A 341 -6.56 2.07 -9.99
CA ALA A 341 -7.52 1.19 -10.64
C ALA A 341 -8.59 2.04 -11.33
N THR A 342 -8.82 1.78 -12.62
CA THR A 342 -10.01 2.29 -13.30
C THR A 342 -11.24 1.64 -12.64
N PRO A 343 -12.32 2.38 -12.33
CA PRO A 343 -13.61 1.76 -12.06
C PRO A 343 -14.10 1.11 -13.37
N GLY A 344 -13.70 -0.14 -13.58
CA GLY A 344 -13.89 -0.88 -14.82
C GLY A 344 -12.79 -1.93 -14.95
N GLY A 345 -13.15 -3.17 -14.66
CA GLY A 345 -12.22 -4.24 -14.33
C GLY A 345 -11.17 -4.58 -15.39
N ALA A 346 -9.94 -4.72 -14.90
CA ALA A 346 -8.95 -5.69 -15.35
C ALA A 346 -8.09 -6.03 -14.13
N THR A 347 -8.12 -7.30 -13.72
CA THR A 347 -7.27 -7.87 -12.67
C THR A 347 -5.81 -7.79 -13.11
N ALA A 348 -4.92 -7.32 -12.23
CA ALA A 348 -3.49 -7.53 -12.41
C ALA A 348 -3.19 -9.04 -12.51
N PRO A 349 -2.26 -9.48 -13.38
CA PRO A 349 -1.91 -10.89 -13.47
C PRO A 349 -1.23 -11.33 -12.17
N ALA A 350 -1.68 -12.48 -11.64
CA ALA A 350 -1.07 -13.15 -10.51
C ALA A 350 0.38 -13.57 -10.84
N ALA A 351 1.24 -13.58 -9.82
CA ALA A 351 2.60 -14.10 -9.89
C ALA A 351 2.62 -15.50 -10.50
N THR A 352 3.56 -15.74 -11.40
CA THR A 352 3.70 -17.00 -12.12
C THR A 352 4.24 -18.10 -11.21
N ASP A 353 3.95 -19.36 -11.53
CA ASP A 353 4.44 -20.52 -10.78
C ASP A 353 5.99 -20.58 -10.69
N ALA A 354 6.69 -19.90 -11.61
CA ALA A 354 8.14 -19.73 -11.57
C ALA A 354 8.62 -18.80 -10.45
N GLU A 355 7.86 -17.75 -10.13
CA GLU A 355 8.15 -16.80 -9.04
C GLU A 355 7.86 -17.43 -7.67
N LYS A 356 6.81 -18.26 -7.57
CA LYS A 356 6.53 -19.05 -6.37
C LYS A 356 7.59 -20.13 -6.10
N ALA A 357 8.02 -20.84 -7.14
CA ALA A 357 9.05 -21.87 -7.02
C ALA A 357 10.45 -21.31 -6.67
N ALA A 358 10.75 -20.06 -7.06
CA ALA A 358 11.99 -19.39 -6.69
C ALA A 358 12.03 -19.00 -5.20
N ALA A 359 10.90 -18.54 -4.64
CA ALA A 359 10.78 -18.19 -3.23
C ALA A 359 10.92 -19.43 -2.31
N GLU A 360 10.34 -20.57 -2.68
CA GLU A 360 10.45 -21.82 -1.92
C GLU A 360 11.88 -22.39 -1.93
N LYS A 361 12.62 -22.16 -3.02
CA LYS A 361 14.00 -22.65 -3.15
C LYS A 361 15.00 -21.81 -2.35
N ALA A 362 14.75 -20.51 -2.20
CA ALA A 362 15.54 -19.62 -1.35
C ALA A 362 15.40 -19.96 0.15
N ALA A 363 14.23 -20.45 0.58
CA ALA A 363 13.98 -20.87 1.95
C ALA A 363 14.65 -22.22 2.32
N ALA A 364 14.95 -23.07 1.33
CA ALA A 364 15.48 -24.41 1.55
C ALA A 364 17.03 -24.47 1.69
N GLU A 365 17.76 -23.42 1.30
CA GLU A 365 19.24 -23.45 1.23
C GLU A 365 19.97 -22.90 2.48
N THR A 366 19.27 -22.37 3.49
CA THR A 366 19.85 -21.84 4.73
C THR A 366 19.67 -22.79 5.93
N GLY A 367 20.19 -24.02 5.82
CA GLY A 367 20.17 -25.00 6.90
C GLY A 367 21.47 -25.13 7.71
N ARG A 368 21.53 -24.52 8.91
CA ARG A 368 21.99 -25.16 10.17
C ARG A 368 21.83 -24.22 11.39
N PRO A 369 21.24 -24.69 12.51
CA PRO A 369 21.04 -23.87 13.70
C PRO A 369 22.33 -23.78 14.52
N VAL A 370 22.66 -22.57 14.96
CA VAL A 370 23.64 -22.34 16.03
C VAL A 370 22.88 -22.36 17.35
N VAL A 371 23.22 -23.31 18.22
CA VAL A 371 22.72 -23.37 19.60
C VAL A 371 23.43 -22.27 20.39
N LEU A 372 22.69 -21.25 20.81
CA LEU A 372 23.12 -20.31 21.83
C LEU A 372 22.38 -20.62 23.13
N GLU A 373 23.15 -20.77 24.20
CA GLU A 373 22.64 -20.98 25.56
C GLU A 373 21.97 -19.69 26.06
N ASN A 374 20.68 -19.76 26.40
CA ASN A 374 19.93 -18.68 27.02
C ASN A 374 20.39 -18.44 28.47
N PRO A 375 20.53 -17.18 28.92
CA PRO A 375 20.35 -16.83 30.32
C PRO A 375 18.85 -16.60 30.62
N GLU A 376 18.30 -17.30 31.61
CA GLU A 376 16.95 -17.06 32.17
C GLU A 376 16.93 -15.89 33.20
N PRO A 377 15.74 -15.38 33.63
CA PRO A 377 14.53 -15.05 32.85
C PRO A 377 13.99 -13.64 33.21
N GLY A 378 13.37 -12.95 32.25
CA GLY A 378 12.59 -11.73 32.48
C GLY A 378 11.14 -12.00 32.13
N ASN A 379 10.27 -12.06 33.15
CA ASN A 379 8.87 -12.43 33.04
C ASN A 379 8.06 -11.33 32.30
N TYR A 380 7.83 -11.50 31.00
CA TYR A 380 6.82 -10.78 30.24
C TYR A 380 5.95 -11.80 29.51
N GLU A 381 4.74 -12.04 30.02
CA GLU A 381 3.69 -12.72 29.28
C GLU A 381 3.00 -11.66 28.40
N ILE A 382 3.22 -11.74 27.08
CA ILE A 382 2.38 -11.07 26.09
C ILE A 382 1.14 -11.96 25.99
N GLY A 383 0.03 -11.53 26.59
CA GLY A 383 -1.25 -12.21 26.40
C GLY A 383 -1.75 -11.93 25.00
N GLU A 384 -1.83 -12.95 24.16
CA GLU A 384 -2.57 -12.87 22.89
C GLU A 384 -4.07 -12.82 23.23
N GLU A 385 -4.70 -11.67 23.04
CA GLU A 385 -6.15 -11.53 23.19
C GLU A 385 -6.84 -12.05 21.91
N HIS A 386 -7.50 -13.20 22.01
CA HIS A 386 -8.40 -13.68 20.96
C HIS A 386 -9.72 -12.89 20.96
N PRO A 387 -10.32 -12.63 19.78
CA PRO A 387 -11.59 -11.93 19.67
C PRO A 387 -12.70 -12.66 20.46
N PRO A 388 -13.64 -11.94 21.09
CA PRO A 388 -14.78 -12.56 21.75
C PRO A 388 -15.57 -13.47 20.80
N VAL A 389 -15.99 -14.65 21.30
CA VAL A 389 -16.79 -15.62 20.53
C VAL A 389 -18.03 -14.99 19.88
N ALA A 390 -18.68 -14.05 20.57
CA ALA A 390 -19.87 -13.37 20.05
C ALA A 390 -19.56 -12.55 18.79
N GLU A 391 -18.44 -11.83 18.77
CA GLU A 391 -18.00 -11.03 17.62
C GLU A 391 -17.65 -11.91 16.42
N SER A 392 -16.97 -13.05 16.68
CA SER A 392 -16.74 -14.05 15.64
C SER A 392 -18.05 -14.60 15.07
N ASP A 393 -19.01 -15.00 15.91
CA ASP A 393 -20.27 -15.57 15.44
C ASP A 393 -21.10 -14.59 14.59
N GLU A 394 -21.07 -13.29 14.93
CA GLU A 394 -21.76 -12.22 14.21
C GLU A 394 -21.21 -12.04 12.79
N GLN A 395 -19.88 -12.10 12.60
CA GLN A 395 -19.25 -12.03 11.28
C GLN A 395 -19.64 -13.23 10.39
N PHE A 396 -19.68 -14.44 10.97
CA PHE A 396 -20.12 -15.64 10.24
C PHE A 396 -21.63 -15.63 9.95
N ASP A 397 -22.46 -15.01 10.79
CA ASP A 397 -23.89 -14.79 10.48
C ASP A 397 -24.08 -13.79 9.33
N ALA A 398 -23.31 -12.71 9.32
CA ALA A 398 -23.33 -11.72 8.24
C ALA A 398 -22.90 -12.35 6.90
N ARG A 399 -21.83 -13.16 6.92
CA ARG A 399 -21.38 -13.93 5.75
C ARG A 399 -22.46 -14.88 5.24
N MET A 400 -23.07 -15.67 6.12
CA MET A 400 -24.16 -16.59 5.76
C MET A 400 -25.32 -15.85 5.09
N ALA A 401 -25.72 -14.69 5.63
CA ALA A 401 -26.81 -13.90 5.05
C ALA A 401 -26.49 -13.40 3.63
N LEU A 402 -25.25 -12.95 3.40
CA LEU A 402 -24.78 -12.52 2.09
C LEU A 402 -24.67 -13.69 1.11
N GLU A 403 -24.13 -14.83 1.53
CA GLU A 403 -23.99 -16.04 0.71
C GLU A 403 -25.34 -16.61 0.28
N LEU A 404 -26.32 -16.65 1.19
CA LEU A 404 -27.69 -17.01 0.86
C LEU A 404 -28.29 -16.07 -0.19
N GLY A 405 -27.97 -14.76 -0.12
CA GLY A 405 -28.38 -13.78 -1.12
C GLY A 405 -27.69 -13.97 -2.47
N VAL A 406 -26.41 -14.32 -2.47
CA VAL A 406 -25.66 -14.57 -3.71
C VAL A 406 -26.11 -15.86 -4.40
N VAL A 407 -26.45 -16.92 -3.66
CA VAL A 407 -27.05 -18.13 -4.25
C VAL A 407 -28.30 -17.80 -5.07
N GLU A 408 -29.16 -16.90 -4.58
CA GLU A 408 -30.35 -16.45 -5.34
C GLU A 408 -30.00 -15.83 -6.69
N LEU A 409 -28.82 -15.22 -6.79
CA LEU A 409 -28.38 -14.48 -7.97
C LEU A 409 -27.55 -15.32 -8.93
N THR A 410 -26.90 -16.40 -8.46
CA THR A 410 -25.93 -17.18 -9.24
C THR A 410 -26.38 -18.60 -9.55
N ILE A 411 -27.28 -19.21 -8.76
CA ILE A 411 -27.71 -20.60 -8.97
C ILE A 411 -28.38 -20.77 -10.35
N GLY A 412 -27.90 -21.77 -11.12
CA GLY A 412 -28.36 -22.00 -12.50
C GLY A 412 -27.94 -20.94 -13.53
N ARG A 413 -27.04 -20.01 -13.16
CA ARG A 413 -26.53 -18.95 -14.04
C ARG A 413 -25.02 -19.00 -14.29
N LEU A 414 -24.29 -19.83 -13.55
CA LEU A 414 -22.86 -20.03 -13.77
C LEU A 414 -22.60 -20.75 -15.11
N THR A 415 -21.52 -20.38 -15.80
CA THR A 415 -21.07 -21.08 -17.01
C THR A 415 -20.41 -22.43 -16.65
N PRO A 416 -20.26 -23.36 -17.60
CA PRO A 416 -19.51 -24.60 -17.38
C PRO A 416 -18.09 -24.35 -16.88
N GLU A 417 -17.40 -23.32 -17.40
CA GLU A 417 -16.05 -22.94 -16.98
C GLU A 417 -16.04 -22.43 -15.54
N GLN A 418 -17.03 -21.64 -15.15
CA GLN A 418 -17.19 -21.17 -13.77
C GLN A 418 -17.50 -22.33 -12.81
N LEU A 419 -18.30 -23.32 -13.21
CA LEU A 419 -18.55 -24.51 -12.39
C LEU A 419 -17.27 -25.34 -12.18
N VAL A 420 -16.41 -25.43 -13.20
CA VAL A 420 -15.10 -26.07 -13.08
C VAL A 420 -14.19 -25.30 -12.12
N GLU A 421 -14.11 -23.97 -12.24
CA GLU A 421 -13.34 -23.14 -11.28
C GLU A 421 -13.86 -23.31 -9.86
N PHE A 422 -15.19 -23.32 -9.66
CA PHE A 422 -15.79 -23.50 -8.35
C PHE A 422 -15.41 -24.84 -7.70
N ARG A 423 -15.36 -25.91 -8.51
CA ARG A 423 -14.90 -27.23 -8.06
C ARG A 423 -13.42 -27.24 -7.69
N ILE A 424 -12.56 -26.61 -8.50
CA ILE A 424 -11.12 -26.52 -8.21
C ILE A 424 -10.88 -25.83 -6.87
N LEU A 425 -11.62 -24.75 -6.58
CA LEU A 425 -11.51 -24.04 -5.31
C LEU A 425 -11.99 -24.89 -4.12
N ALA A 426 -13.07 -25.65 -4.29
CA ALA A 426 -13.53 -26.59 -3.26
C ALA A 426 -12.46 -27.67 -2.97
N GLU A 427 -11.89 -28.28 -4.01
CA GLU A 427 -10.84 -29.29 -3.86
C GLU A 427 -9.55 -28.72 -3.24
N ALA A 428 -9.18 -27.48 -3.60
CA ALA A 428 -8.03 -26.79 -3.01
C ALA A 428 -8.20 -26.56 -1.49
N SER A 429 -9.41 -26.21 -1.05
CA SER A 429 -9.69 -26.08 0.40
C SER A 429 -9.53 -27.40 1.15
N GLY A 430 -9.84 -28.54 0.51
CA GLY A 430 -9.65 -29.86 1.10
C GLY A 430 -8.21 -30.33 1.16
N ALA A 431 -7.30 -29.76 0.37
CA ALA A 431 -5.89 -30.21 0.31
C ALA A 431 -5.12 -29.97 1.62
N SER A 432 -5.60 -29.05 2.46
CA SER A 432 -4.97 -28.66 3.72
C SER A 432 -5.65 -29.26 4.96
N VAL A 433 -6.52 -30.25 4.75
CA VAL A 433 -7.31 -30.93 5.77
C VAL A 433 -7.26 -32.44 5.54
N GLU A 434 -7.10 -33.22 6.60
CA GLU A 434 -7.25 -34.67 6.55
C GLU A 434 -8.13 -35.09 7.73
N GLY A 435 -9.31 -35.67 7.45
CA GLY A 435 -10.28 -35.99 8.51
C GLY A 435 -10.74 -34.74 9.26
N ASP A 436 -10.55 -34.73 10.58
CA ASP A 436 -10.92 -33.63 11.48
C ASP A 436 -9.72 -32.76 11.90
N HIS A 437 -8.60 -32.85 11.16
CA HIS A 437 -7.39 -32.08 11.46
C HIS A 437 -6.90 -31.22 10.29
N PHE A 438 -6.39 -30.04 10.64
CA PHE A 438 -5.63 -29.22 9.70
C PHE A 438 -4.24 -29.83 9.48
N THR A 439 -3.86 -30.04 8.22
CA THR A 439 -2.45 -30.28 7.86
C THR A 439 -1.70 -28.96 7.65
N ASP A 440 -2.42 -27.92 7.23
CA ASP A 440 -1.97 -26.52 7.16
C ASP A 440 -3.16 -25.56 7.32
N ALA A 441 -3.33 -24.99 8.52
CA ALA A 441 -4.47 -24.13 8.82
C ALA A 441 -4.39 -22.76 8.09
N ALA A 442 -3.19 -22.27 7.79
CA ALA A 442 -2.99 -21.02 7.06
C ALA A 442 -3.39 -21.20 5.58
N ALA A 443 -2.90 -22.26 4.94
CA ALA A 443 -3.26 -22.60 3.58
C ALA A 443 -4.76 -22.93 3.44
N PHE A 444 -5.35 -23.62 4.42
CA PHE A 444 -6.81 -23.81 4.47
C PHE A 444 -7.54 -22.47 4.49
N THR A 445 -7.11 -21.54 5.35
CA THR A 445 -7.81 -20.25 5.50
C THR A 445 -7.82 -19.44 4.20
N ASP A 446 -6.69 -19.40 3.48
CA ASP A 446 -6.61 -18.69 2.19
C ASP A 446 -7.44 -19.36 1.09
N THR A 447 -7.38 -20.69 0.98
CA THR A 447 -8.14 -21.44 -0.04
C THR A 447 -9.64 -21.46 0.26
N ASN A 448 -10.03 -21.52 1.53
CA ASN A 448 -11.41 -21.35 1.99
C ASN A 448 -11.94 -19.95 1.65
N ALA A 449 -11.15 -18.89 1.91
CA ALA A 449 -11.57 -17.53 1.55
C ALA A 449 -11.86 -17.40 0.05
N ALA A 450 -10.97 -17.94 -0.80
CA ALA A 450 -11.14 -17.94 -2.25
C ALA A 450 -12.39 -18.71 -2.71
N PHE A 451 -12.69 -19.85 -2.09
CA PHE A 451 -13.89 -20.65 -2.38
C PHE A 451 -15.17 -19.86 -2.13
N HIS A 452 -15.27 -19.17 -0.99
CA HIS A 452 -16.47 -18.43 -0.64
C HIS A 452 -16.62 -17.09 -1.38
N GLU A 453 -15.52 -16.39 -1.65
CA GLU A 453 -15.53 -15.16 -2.46
C GLU A 453 -15.95 -15.43 -3.91
N PHE A 454 -15.67 -16.63 -4.45
CA PHE A 454 -15.94 -16.99 -5.84
C PHE A 454 -17.37 -16.68 -6.29
N LEU A 455 -18.37 -17.04 -5.47
CA LEU A 455 -19.76 -16.79 -5.82
C LEU A 455 -20.10 -15.29 -5.88
N PHE A 456 -19.44 -14.47 -5.05
CA PHE A 456 -19.57 -13.01 -5.08
C PHE A 456 -18.93 -12.41 -6.33
N ARG A 457 -17.77 -12.92 -6.76
CA ARG A 457 -17.14 -12.51 -8.04
C ARG A 457 -17.99 -12.87 -9.24
N CYS A 458 -18.67 -14.02 -9.19
CA CYS A 458 -19.61 -14.45 -10.23
C CYS A 458 -20.94 -13.67 -10.17
N CYS A 459 -21.27 -13.10 -9.02
CA CYS A 459 -22.39 -12.18 -8.88
C CYS A 459 -21.99 -10.87 -9.56
N THR A 460 -22.62 -10.51 -10.69
CA THR A 460 -22.36 -9.24 -11.41
C THR A 460 -22.83 -7.99 -10.66
N ASN A 461 -22.92 -8.07 -9.33
CA ASN A 461 -23.29 -7.02 -8.40
C ASN A 461 -22.06 -6.65 -7.54
N PRO A 462 -21.31 -5.60 -7.91
CA PRO A 462 -20.09 -5.21 -7.19
C PRO A 462 -20.36 -4.79 -5.75
N VAL A 463 -21.58 -4.36 -5.42
CA VAL A 463 -21.97 -3.97 -4.05
C VAL A 463 -22.01 -5.18 -3.12
N LEU A 464 -22.39 -6.36 -3.61
CA LEU A 464 -22.40 -7.57 -2.79
C LEU A 464 -20.99 -8.10 -2.53
N LEU A 465 -20.08 -7.99 -3.50
CA LEU A 465 -18.67 -8.31 -3.31
C LEU A 465 -18.01 -7.34 -2.33
N GLU A 466 -18.30 -6.04 -2.44
CA GLU A 466 -17.83 -5.04 -1.48
C GLU A 466 -18.36 -5.32 -0.06
N ALA A 467 -19.64 -5.66 0.08
CA ALA A 467 -20.24 -6.02 1.36
C ALA A 467 -19.61 -7.29 1.97
N TYR A 468 -19.27 -8.29 1.15
CA TYR A 468 -18.55 -9.48 1.58
C TYR A 468 -17.11 -9.15 2.01
N ASN A 469 -16.39 -8.34 1.25
CA ASN A 469 -15.00 -7.96 1.54
C ASN A 469 -14.85 -7.10 2.80
N LYS A 470 -15.93 -6.45 3.25
CA LYS A 470 -15.99 -5.74 4.54
C LYS A 470 -16.17 -6.67 5.74
N LEU A 471 -16.48 -7.95 5.53
CA LEU A 471 -16.58 -8.91 6.62
C LEU A 471 -15.20 -9.34 7.08
N GLU A 472 -15.03 -9.48 8.39
CA GLU A 472 -13.74 -9.80 8.98
C GLU A 472 -13.48 -11.31 9.08
N VAL A 473 -14.32 -12.15 8.46
CA VAL A 473 -14.27 -13.61 8.60
C VAL A 473 -12.88 -14.18 8.29
N THR A 474 -12.26 -13.76 7.18
CA THR A 474 -10.92 -14.22 6.81
C THR A 474 -9.85 -13.75 7.80
N ARG A 475 -9.93 -12.50 8.26
CA ARG A 475 -9.02 -11.92 9.27
C ARG A 475 -9.10 -12.71 10.57
N LEU A 476 -10.31 -12.93 11.06
CA LEU A 476 -10.59 -13.70 12.27
C LEU A 476 -10.09 -15.13 12.14
N MET A 477 -10.34 -15.81 11.02
CA MET A 477 -9.82 -17.16 10.77
C MET A 477 -8.29 -17.20 10.80
N LYS A 478 -7.60 -16.23 10.17
CA LYS A 478 -6.12 -16.15 10.19
C LYS A 478 -5.56 -15.92 11.59
N GLN A 479 -6.27 -15.19 12.43
CA GLN A 479 -5.88 -14.94 13.82
C GLN A 479 -6.14 -16.16 14.71
N VAL A 480 -7.34 -16.74 14.60
CA VAL A 480 -7.84 -17.78 15.52
C VAL A 480 -7.34 -19.18 15.13
N LEU A 481 -7.27 -19.48 13.84
CA LEU A 481 -6.92 -20.83 13.36
C LEU A 481 -5.42 -21.02 13.13
N ARG A 482 -4.60 -19.97 13.29
CA ARG A 482 -3.15 -20.00 13.05
C ARG A 482 -2.47 -21.26 13.61
N ASP A 483 -2.79 -21.60 14.86
CA ASP A 483 -2.25 -22.75 15.58
C ASP A 483 -3.31 -23.83 15.86
N ALA A 484 -4.50 -23.71 15.26
CA ALA A 484 -5.57 -24.68 15.44
C ALA A 484 -5.20 -26.00 14.75
N GLN A 485 -5.39 -27.11 15.48
CA GLN A 485 -5.13 -28.44 14.95
C GLN A 485 -6.41 -29.15 14.48
N TRP A 486 -7.58 -28.64 14.86
CA TRP A 486 -8.87 -29.29 14.65
C TRP A 486 -9.79 -28.47 13.77
N ILE A 487 -10.52 -29.16 12.90
CA ILE A 487 -11.60 -28.64 12.05
C ILE A 487 -12.81 -29.57 12.11
N GLU A 488 -14.01 -29.02 11.99
CA GLU A 488 -15.23 -29.83 11.87
C GLU A 488 -15.17 -30.69 10.59
N GLU A 489 -15.34 -32.01 10.74
CA GLU A 489 -15.02 -33.02 9.71
C GLU A 489 -15.84 -32.90 8.41
N HIS A 490 -16.99 -32.22 8.45
CA HIS A 490 -17.90 -32.10 7.30
C HIS A 490 -17.59 -30.88 6.42
N ILE A 491 -16.79 -29.90 6.87
CA ILE A 491 -16.58 -28.63 6.15
C ILE A 491 -16.09 -28.83 4.71
N VAL A 492 -15.12 -29.73 4.51
CA VAL A 492 -14.56 -30.00 3.17
C VAL A 492 -15.59 -30.69 2.27
N ASP A 493 -16.33 -31.65 2.82
CA ASP A 493 -17.38 -32.36 2.09
C ASP A 493 -18.53 -31.41 1.71
N GLU A 494 -18.85 -30.44 2.56
CA GLU A 494 -19.88 -29.43 2.31
C GLU A 494 -19.52 -28.50 1.16
N HIS A 495 -18.24 -28.10 1.02
CA HIS A 495 -17.79 -27.33 -0.15
C HIS A 495 -18.05 -28.09 -1.45
N LEU A 496 -17.70 -29.38 -1.50
CA LEU A 496 -17.93 -30.22 -2.67
C LEU A 496 -19.43 -30.45 -2.94
N GLN A 497 -20.23 -30.65 -1.89
CA GLN A 497 -21.69 -30.78 -2.00
C GLN A 497 -22.35 -29.49 -2.46
N LEU A 498 -21.83 -28.32 -2.06
CA LEU A 498 -22.32 -27.03 -2.52
C LEU A 498 -22.06 -26.86 -4.02
N VAL A 499 -20.88 -27.23 -4.50
CA VAL A 499 -20.56 -27.24 -5.94
C VAL A 499 -21.53 -28.17 -6.68
N GLU A 500 -21.79 -29.39 -6.18
CA GLU A 500 -22.77 -30.30 -6.79
C GLU A 500 -24.19 -29.72 -6.85
N ALA A 501 -24.60 -28.99 -5.81
CA ALA A 501 -25.90 -28.31 -5.80
C ALA A 501 -25.96 -27.23 -6.90
N PHE A 502 -24.86 -26.51 -7.13
CA PHE A 502 -24.74 -25.54 -8.22
C PHE A 502 -24.76 -26.19 -9.60
N GLU A 503 -24.06 -27.31 -9.79
CA GLU A 503 -24.09 -28.09 -11.03
C GLU A 503 -25.50 -28.61 -11.37
N LYS A 504 -26.27 -29.01 -10.35
CA LYS A 504 -27.66 -29.50 -10.50
C LYS A 504 -28.70 -28.38 -10.57
N GLY A 505 -28.30 -27.13 -10.27
CA GLY A 505 -29.22 -26.01 -10.08
C GLY A 505 -30.17 -26.20 -8.89
N ASP A 506 -29.81 -27.03 -7.91
CA ASP A 506 -30.60 -27.33 -6.73
C ASP A 506 -30.42 -26.24 -5.67
N LYS A 507 -31.20 -25.18 -5.83
CA LYS A 507 -31.21 -24.03 -4.92
C LYS A 507 -31.56 -24.42 -3.48
N ALA A 508 -32.44 -25.40 -3.27
CA ALA A 508 -32.85 -25.77 -1.91
C ALA A 508 -31.67 -26.42 -1.18
N ALA A 509 -31.00 -27.37 -1.84
CA ALA A 509 -29.81 -28.01 -1.32
C ALA A 509 -28.68 -27.00 -1.04
N ALA A 510 -28.42 -26.06 -1.97
CA ALA A 510 -27.38 -25.04 -1.79
C ALA A 510 -27.63 -24.13 -0.56
N ARG A 511 -28.89 -23.76 -0.32
CA ARG A 511 -29.25 -22.94 0.84
C ARG A 511 -29.11 -23.70 2.15
N ASP A 512 -29.56 -24.95 2.20
CA ASP A 512 -29.46 -25.78 3.39
C ASP A 512 -27.98 -26.04 3.75
N LEU A 513 -27.13 -26.27 2.74
CA LEU A 513 -25.69 -26.45 2.91
C LEU A 513 -25.00 -25.22 3.48
N ILE A 514 -25.28 -24.01 2.96
CA ILE A 514 -24.68 -22.77 3.50
C ILE A 514 -25.03 -22.56 4.98
N VAL A 515 -26.26 -22.86 5.38
CA VAL A 515 -26.69 -22.73 6.77
C VAL A 515 -25.96 -23.72 7.66
N VAL A 516 -25.88 -24.99 7.25
CA VAL A 516 -25.17 -26.04 8.01
C VAL A 516 -23.68 -25.72 8.10
N HIS A 517 -23.07 -25.39 6.97
CA HIS A 517 -21.65 -25.04 6.88
C HIS A 517 -21.28 -23.84 7.76
N SER A 518 -22.11 -22.80 7.81
CA SER A 518 -21.91 -21.67 8.73
C SER A 518 -21.86 -22.11 10.19
N GLN A 519 -22.68 -23.09 10.60
CA GLN A 519 -22.65 -23.61 11.97
C GLN A 519 -21.38 -24.41 12.26
N HIS A 520 -20.94 -25.25 11.33
CA HIS A 520 -19.71 -26.04 11.49
C HIS A 520 -18.46 -25.15 11.48
N ALA A 521 -18.44 -24.11 10.67
CA ALA A 521 -17.36 -23.11 10.67
C ALA A 521 -17.30 -22.35 12.00
N LYS A 522 -18.45 -21.92 12.55
CA LYS A 522 -18.51 -21.32 13.89
C LYS A 522 -18.04 -22.26 14.99
N GLU A 523 -18.36 -23.55 14.92
CA GLU A 523 -17.88 -24.53 15.90
C GLU A 523 -16.35 -24.66 15.87
N THR A 524 -15.77 -24.71 14.67
CA THR A 524 -14.32 -24.68 14.47
C THR A 524 -13.69 -23.45 15.12
N MET A 525 -14.25 -22.27 14.86
CA MET A 525 -13.77 -21.01 15.45
C MET A 525 -13.90 -20.97 16.97
N ARG A 526 -15.07 -21.35 17.51
CA ARG A 526 -15.32 -21.38 18.95
C ARG A 526 -14.35 -22.29 19.69
N ARG A 527 -14.08 -23.47 19.12
CA ARG A 527 -13.14 -24.43 19.71
C ARG A 527 -11.71 -23.92 19.68
N ALA A 528 -11.30 -23.28 18.59
CA ALA A 528 -9.98 -22.66 18.48
C ALA A 528 -9.79 -21.49 19.46
N ILE A 529 -10.78 -20.59 19.57
CA ILE A 529 -10.81 -19.50 20.56
C ILE A 529 -10.73 -20.05 21.98
N ALA A 530 -11.47 -21.11 22.29
CA ALA A 530 -11.46 -21.74 23.60
C ALA A 530 -10.13 -22.43 23.94
N SER A 531 -9.40 -22.95 22.94
CA SER A 531 -8.08 -23.55 23.13
C SER A 531 -6.94 -22.54 23.30
N GLY A 532 -7.10 -21.32 22.77
CA GLY A 532 -6.14 -20.22 22.90
C GLY A 532 -6.35 -19.34 24.15
N ALA A 533 -7.47 -19.48 24.87
CA ALA A 533 -7.71 -18.75 26.10
C ALA A 533 -6.77 -19.25 27.23
N PRO A 534 -6.07 -18.35 27.97
CA PRO A 534 -5.25 -18.77 29.11
C PRO A 534 -6.13 -19.52 30.12
N ALA A 535 -5.64 -20.66 30.62
CA ALA A 535 -6.37 -21.51 31.55
C ALA A 535 -6.75 -20.73 32.82
N GLY A 536 -7.95 -20.16 32.84
CA GLY A 536 -8.49 -19.39 33.94
C GLY A 536 -8.76 -20.29 35.15
N VAL A 537 -8.08 -19.95 36.25
CA VAL A 537 -8.30 -20.38 37.64
C VAL A 537 -9.78 -20.69 37.92
N SER A 538 -10.14 -21.97 38.02
CA SER A 538 -11.41 -22.37 38.65
C SER A 538 -11.18 -22.59 40.15
N SER A 539 -11.83 -21.73 40.94
CA SER A 539 -12.29 -21.87 42.34
C SER A 539 -11.57 -22.82 43.30
#